data_AF-A0A382HML6-F1
#
_entry.id   AF-A0A382HML6-F1
#
_cell.length_a   1.000
_cell.length_b   1.000
_cell.length_c   1.000
_cell.angle_alpha   90.00
_cell.angle_beta   90.00
_cell.angle_gamma   90.00
#
_symmetry.space_group_name_H-M   'P 1'
#
loop_
_entity.id
_entity.type
_entity.pdbx_description
1 polymer ?
#
loop_
_entity_poly.entity_id
_entity_poly.type
_entity_poly.pdbx_seq_one_letter_code
_entity_poly.pdbx_strand_id
1 'polypeptide(L)'
;MSDLTDNHLLSIFGFGKDNVFVGGAEGTMLHFNGEKWDSMNLNGRWAIKNIWGTAPDNLFAVATDGRILHYDGKEWSVEETEK
;
A
#
# COMPACT_ATOMS: atom_id res chain seq x y z
N MET A 1 -3.08 -17.34 -12.49
CA MET A 1 -3.35 -15.99 -11.95
C MET A 1 -3.39 -16.10 -10.44
N SER A 2 -2.99 -15.06 -9.70
CA SER A 2 -3.12 -15.09 -8.23
C SER A 2 -4.59 -14.91 -7.87
N ASP A 3 -5.03 -15.47 -6.74
CA ASP A 3 -6.39 -15.25 -6.24
C ASP A 3 -6.58 -13.85 -5.64
N LEU A 4 -5.49 -13.09 -5.44
CA LEU A 4 -5.51 -11.78 -4.80
C LEU A 4 -5.73 -10.64 -5.80
N THR A 5 -5.08 -10.72 -6.96
CA THR A 5 -5.19 -9.71 -8.01
C THR A 5 -4.60 -10.18 -9.34
N ASP A 6 -5.15 -9.66 -10.43
CA ASP A 6 -4.64 -9.67 -11.80
C ASP A 6 -4.14 -8.28 -12.26
N ASN A 7 -4.24 -7.26 -11.40
CA ASN A 7 -3.80 -5.90 -11.70
C ASN A 7 -2.27 -5.79 -11.72
N HIS A 8 -1.77 -4.79 -12.45
CA HIS A 8 -0.35 -4.47 -12.46
C HIS A 8 0.14 -4.04 -11.07
N LEU A 9 1.19 -4.70 -10.59
CA LEU A 9 1.92 -4.33 -9.38
C LEU A 9 3.04 -3.36 -9.76
N LEU A 10 3.13 -2.24 -9.05
CA LEU A 10 3.94 -1.08 -9.44
C LEU A 10 4.99 -0.71 -8.40
N SER A 11 4.77 -1.06 -7.14
CA SER A 11 5.66 -0.71 -6.03
C SER A 11 5.76 -1.86 -5.03
N ILE A 12 6.93 -2.03 -4.43
CA ILE A 12 7.17 -2.94 -3.32
C ILE A 12 8.06 -2.25 -2.29
N PHE A 13 7.73 -2.42 -1.01
CA PHE A 13 8.53 -1.92 0.10
C PHE A 13 8.44 -2.91 1.26
N GLY A 14 9.50 -3.08 2.04
CA GLY A 14 9.47 -4.01 3.17
C GLY A 14 10.47 -3.68 4.25
N PHE A 15 10.12 -4.05 5.48
CA PHE A 15 10.97 -3.89 6.67
C PHE A 15 11.69 -5.19 7.04
N GLY A 16 11.40 -6.30 6.36
CA GLY A 16 12.02 -7.60 6.58
C GLY A 16 11.27 -8.71 5.85
N LYS A 17 11.70 -9.96 6.08
CA LYS A 17 11.11 -11.14 5.42
C LYS A 17 9.63 -11.35 5.75
N ASP A 18 9.15 -10.80 6.86
CA ASP A 18 7.78 -10.99 7.37
C ASP A 18 6.93 -9.73 7.32
N ASN A 19 7.40 -8.67 6.64
CA ASN A 19 6.64 -7.44 6.52
C ASN A 19 6.96 -6.76 5.19
N VAL A 20 6.09 -6.98 4.20
CA VAL A 20 6.23 -6.45 2.84
C VAL A 20 4.90 -5.89 2.37
N PHE A 21 4.92 -4.69 1.82
CA PHE A 21 3.77 -4.04 1.19
C PHE A 21 3.98 -3.96 -0.32
N VAL A 22 2.92 -4.20 -1.07
CA VAL A 22 2.89 -4.09 -2.53
C VAL A 22 1.73 -3.20 -2.95
N GLY A 23 2.03 -2.20 -3.77
CA GLY A 23 1.05 -1.29 -4.35
C GLY A 23 0.94 -1.50 -5.87
N GLY A 24 -0.24 -1.26 -6.42
CA GLY A 24 -0.52 -1.47 -7.84
C GLY A 24 -1.64 -0.61 -8.41
N ALA A 25 -2.10 -0.98 -9.60
CA ALA A 25 -3.21 -0.34 -10.29
C ALA A 25 -4.55 -0.59 -9.56
N GLU A 26 -5.58 0.22 -9.89
CA GLU A 26 -6.96 0.07 -9.39
C GLU A 26 -7.10 -0.01 -7.85
N GLY A 27 -6.21 0.67 -7.10
CA GLY A 27 -6.22 0.65 -5.64
C GLY A 27 -5.67 -0.65 -5.02
N THR A 28 -4.96 -1.46 -5.79
CA THR A 28 -4.32 -2.67 -5.27
C THR A 28 -3.29 -2.32 -4.20
N MET A 29 -3.54 -2.78 -2.98
CA MET A 29 -2.60 -2.75 -1.86
C MET A 29 -2.60 -4.12 -1.19
N LEU A 30 -1.44 -4.75 -1.09
CA LEU A 30 -1.25 -6.07 -0.47
C LEU A 30 -0.21 -5.98 0.65
N HIS A 31 -0.40 -6.76 1.70
CA HIS A 31 0.55 -6.89 2.80
C HIS A 31 0.90 -8.36 3.05
N PHE A 32 2.19 -8.66 3.08
CA PHE A 32 2.72 -9.95 3.51
C PHE A 32 3.11 -9.87 4.99
N ASN A 33 2.54 -10.75 5.79
CA ASN A 33 2.76 -10.80 7.23
C ASN A 33 3.78 -11.88 7.68
N GLY A 34 4.50 -12.50 6.74
CA GLY A 34 5.41 -13.62 7.00
C GLY A 34 4.84 -15.00 6.69
N GLU A 35 3.52 -15.12 6.63
CA GLU A 35 2.84 -16.39 6.35
C GLU A 35 2.00 -16.32 5.08
N LYS A 36 1.28 -15.20 4.90
CA LYS A 36 0.37 -15.01 3.78
C LYS A 36 0.34 -13.56 3.32
N TRP A 37 -0.15 -13.40 2.09
CA TRP A 37 -0.49 -12.11 1.52
C TRP A 37 -1.98 -11.82 1.76
N ASP A 38 -2.28 -10.64 2.28
CA ASP A 38 -3.64 -10.15 2.50
C ASP A 38 -3.86 -8.85 1.70
N SER A 39 -5.05 -8.68 1.11
CA SER A 39 -5.45 -7.43 0.49
C SER A 39 -5.85 -6.39 1.53
N MET A 40 -5.40 -5.16 1.35
CA MET A 40 -5.75 -4.02 2.19
C MET A 40 -6.70 -3.08 1.45
N ASN A 41 -7.77 -2.65 2.13
CA ASN A 41 -8.72 -1.71 1.56
C ASN A 41 -8.19 -0.26 1.73
N LEU A 42 -8.17 0.50 0.64
CA LEU A 42 -7.79 1.92 0.63
C LEU A 42 -9.00 2.88 0.67
N ASN A 43 -10.23 2.35 0.66
CA ASN A 43 -11.46 3.14 0.46
C ASN A 43 -11.45 3.96 -0.84
N GLY A 44 -10.75 3.47 -1.86
CA GLY A 44 -10.58 4.10 -3.16
C GLY A 44 -9.86 3.17 -4.15
N ARG A 45 -9.82 3.58 -5.42
CA ARG A 45 -9.20 2.81 -6.53
C ARG A 45 -8.03 3.53 -7.18
N TRP A 46 -7.27 4.31 -6.41
CA TRP A 46 -6.17 5.11 -6.93
C TRP A 46 -4.94 4.23 -7.18
N ALA A 47 -4.34 4.32 -8.37
CA ALA A 47 -3.15 3.55 -8.69
C ALA A 47 -1.95 4.03 -7.86
N ILE A 48 -1.39 3.12 -7.06
CA ILE A 48 -0.28 3.36 -6.14
C ILE A 48 1.03 3.27 -6.90
N LYS A 49 1.81 4.36 -6.86
CA LYS A 49 3.04 4.51 -7.65
C LYS A 49 4.30 4.25 -6.86
N ASN A 50 4.28 4.54 -5.56
CA ASN A 50 5.40 4.26 -4.68
C ASN A 50 4.91 4.06 -3.25
N ILE A 51 5.66 3.27 -2.48
CA ILE A 51 5.46 3.04 -1.06
C ILE A 51 6.82 3.22 -0.38
N TRP A 52 6.83 3.93 0.74
CA TRP A 52 8.01 4.10 1.58
C TRP A 52 7.58 4.23 3.04
N GLY A 53 8.42 3.88 4.00
CA GLY A 53 8.10 4.10 5.40
C GLY A 53 9.32 4.12 6.32
N THR A 54 9.10 4.54 7.56
CA THR A 54 10.14 4.57 8.61
C THR A 54 9.99 3.44 9.62
N ALA A 55 8.77 2.92 9.79
CA ALA A 55 8.46 1.80 10.66
C ALA A 55 7.27 1.00 10.09
N PRO A 56 7.05 -0.27 10.50
CA PRO A 56 5.94 -1.10 10.04
C PRO A 56 4.54 -0.50 10.26
N ASP A 57 4.43 0.48 11.15
CA ASP A 57 3.23 1.22 11.51
C ASP A 57 3.29 2.70 11.09
N ASN A 58 4.27 3.07 10.25
CA ASN A 58 4.42 4.41 9.71
C ASN A 58 4.95 4.36 8.28
N LEU A 59 4.02 4.20 7.34
CA LEU A 59 4.31 4.20 5.91
C LEU A 59 3.51 5.26 5.17
N PHE A 60 4.05 5.71 4.06
CA PHE A 60 3.39 6.58 3.10
C PHE A 60 3.34 5.93 1.73
N ALA A 61 2.26 6.19 1.01
CA ALA A 61 2.10 5.82 -0.38
C ALA A 61 1.66 7.04 -1.20
N VAL A 62 2.12 7.10 -2.44
CA VAL A 62 1.71 8.15 -3.38
C VAL A 62 0.91 7.57 -4.52
N ALA A 63 -0.20 8.21 -4.85
CA ALA A 63 -1.08 7.81 -5.94
C ALA A 63 -0.86 8.68 -7.20
N THR A 64 -1.32 8.16 -8.33
CA THR A 64 -1.14 8.81 -9.65
C THR A 64 -1.82 10.19 -9.75
N ASP A 65 -2.88 10.43 -8.96
CA ASP A 65 -3.62 11.68 -8.92
C ASP A 65 -3.07 12.69 -7.89
N GLY A 66 -1.87 12.43 -7.35
CA GLY A 66 -1.18 13.32 -6.43
C GLY A 66 -1.55 13.16 -4.95
N ARG A 67 -2.41 12.18 -4.61
CA ARG A 67 -2.73 11.89 -3.20
C ARG A 67 -1.54 11.27 -2.48
N ILE A 68 -1.42 11.64 -1.22
CA ILE A 68 -0.57 10.98 -0.23
C ILE A 68 -1.49 10.17 0.66
N LEU A 69 -1.14 8.90 0.88
CA LEU A 69 -1.79 8.04 1.83
C LEU A 69 -0.82 7.76 2.98
N HIS A 70 -1.33 7.66 4.19
CA HIS A 70 -0.59 7.29 5.39
C HIS A 70 -1.13 5.96 5.94
N TYR A 71 -0.23 5.08 6.36
CA TYR A 71 -0.53 3.86 7.10
C TYR A 71 -0.08 4.03 8.54
N ASP A 72 -1.03 3.86 9.46
CA ASP A 72 -0.85 4.08 10.89
C ASP A 72 -0.59 2.78 11.69
N GLY A 73 -0.32 1.67 10.99
CA GLY A 73 -0.20 0.34 11.60
C GLY A 73 -1.51 -0.46 11.62
N LYS A 74 -2.63 0.13 11.19
CA LYS A 74 -3.92 -0.55 11.10
C LYS A 74 -4.56 -0.38 9.75
N GLU A 75 -4.65 0.86 9.26
CA GLU A 75 -5.34 1.17 8.01
C GLU A 75 -4.62 2.23 7.19
N TRP A 76 -4.91 2.24 5.89
CA TRP A 76 -4.47 3.30 5.00
C TRP A 76 -5.56 4.36 4.91
N SER A 77 -5.18 5.62 5.11
CA SER A 77 -6.07 6.77 4.94
C SER A 77 -5.40 7.82 4.05
N VAL A 78 -6.21 8.68 3.44
CA VAL A 78 -5.67 9.83 2.70
C VAL A 78 -5.15 10.84 3.72
N GLU A 79 -3.89 11.23 3.59
CA GLU A 79 -3.29 12.25 4.44
C GLU A 79 -3.87 13.63 4.05
N GLU A 80 -4.55 14.28 4.98
CA GLU A 80 -5.03 15.64 4.77
C GLU A 80 -3.87 16.63 4.91
N THR A 81 -3.40 17.18 3.80
CA THR A 81 -2.47 18.31 3.82
C THR A 81 -3.26 19.62 3.76
N GLU A 82 -3.04 20.52 4.72
CA GLU A 82 -3.51 21.90 4.59
C GLU A 82 -2.92 22.54 3.31
N LYS A 83 -3.75 23.34 2.62
CA LYS A 83 -3.36 24.05 1.39
C LYS A 83 -2.60 25.33 1.68
#